data_AF-D4XIZ0-F1
#
_entry.id   AF-D4XIZ0-F1
#
_cell.length_a   1.000
_cell.length_b   1.000
_cell.length_c   1.000
_cell.angle_alpha   90.00
_cell.angle_beta   90.00
_cell.angle_gamma   90.00
#
_symmetry.space_group_name_H-M   'P 1'
#
loop_
_entity.id
_entity.type
_entity.pdbx_description
1 polymer ?
#
loop_
_entity_poly.entity_id
_entity_poly.type
_entity_poly.pdbx_seq_one_letter_code
_entity_poly.pdbx_strand_id
1 'polypeptide(L)'
;MVRKDRPKCQEQALDENLNSPAQFETCLSTIRSTPSTVRSWPNPPAYQNAAENKASDCNIIDTPSEETDMTSQPQRLLDHLAARGWTVLRTAPTSTPAAAPCEAHGYGAFLATFTELHNANQTRWFLSAADHDCTADNAFPWHTLRDISLEAALDDAGRQAVLDFWQQHTPIYMSVAGDYEFLAIERHSGRIVHGIEPEFEDTRDVAPNLAALFEDMIAGRAMAALLA
;
A
#
# COMPACT_ATOMS: atom_id res chain seq x y z
N MET A 1 9.94 5.38 34.44
CA MET A 1 10.36 5.89 33.13
C MET A 1 10.23 4.74 32.15
N VAL A 2 9.06 4.62 31.51
CA VAL A 2 8.68 3.46 30.69
C VAL A 2 9.29 3.65 29.31
N ARG A 3 10.26 2.81 28.94
CA ARG A 3 10.74 2.69 27.56
C ARG A 3 9.65 1.94 26.79
N LYS A 4 9.04 2.62 25.82
CA LYS A 4 8.11 2.02 24.87
C LYS A 4 8.95 1.20 23.89
N ASP A 5 8.75 -0.12 23.87
CA ASP A 5 9.40 -1.01 22.91
C ASP A 5 8.97 -0.61 21.49
N ARG A 6 9.97 -0.38 20.64
CA ARG A 6 9.83 -0.04 19.22
C ARG A 6 9.71 -1.36 18.44
N PRO A 7 8.82 -1.50 17.45
CA PRO A 7 8.73 -2.75 16.68
C PRO A 7 10.02 -3.03 15.91
N LYS A 8 10.51 -4.28 16.01
CA LYS A 8 11.80 -4.81 15.54
C LYS A 8 12.01 -4.85 14.02
N CYS A 9 11.22 -4.13 13.23
CA CYS A 9 11.23 -4.26 11.76
C CYS A 9 12.45 -3.60 11.09
N GLN A 10 13.27 -2.82 11.82
CA GLN A 10 14.36 -2.02 11.24
C GLN A 10 15.75 -2.66 11.32
N GLU A 11 15.95 -3.83 11.95
CA GLU A 11 17.30 -4.24 12.38
C GLU A 11 17.74 -5.67 12.01
N GLN A 12 17.08 -6.33 11.05
CA GLN A 12 17.50 -7.68 10.61
C GLN A 12 17.55 -7.81 9.09
N ALA A 13 18.63 -7.32 8.49
CA ALA A 13 19.12 -7.75 7.17
C ALA A 13 20.60 -7.35 7.04
N LEU A 14 21.46 -7.93 7.86
CA LEU A 14 22.91 -7.87 7.73
C LEU A 14 23.43 -9.30 7.80
N ASP A 15 23.31 -10.00 6.68
CA ASP A 15 24.21 -11.07 6.22
C ASP A 15 23.45 -11.86 5.16
N GLU A 16 23.68 -11.56 3.88
CA GLU A 16 24.14 -12.55 2.92
C GLU A 16 24.48 -11.88 1.59
N ASN A 17 25.63 -12.31 1.07
CA ASN A 17 26.42 -11.69 0.02
C ASN A 17 25.88 -12.15 -1.36
N LEU A 18 25.29 -11.24 -2.14
CA LEU A 18 24.83 -11.53 -3.52
C LEU A 18 25.21 -10.36 -4.43
N ASN A 19 26.26 -10.55 -5.22
CA ASN A 19 26.83 -9.52 -6.10
C ASN A 19 27.03 -10.09 -7.51
N SER A 20 25.95 -10.21 -8.30
CA SER A 20 26.06 -10.53 -9.73
C SER A 20 24.89 -10.00 -10.57
N PRO A 21 25.15 -9.19 -11.62
CA PRO A 21 24.15 -8.66 -12.55
C PRO A 21 23.31 -9.73 -13.29
N ALA A 22 23.77 -10.98 -13.34
CA ALA A 22 23.01 -12.08 -13.95
C ALA A 22 21.82 -12.54 -13.08
N GLN A 23 21.85 -12.28 -11.77
CA GLN A 23 20.75 -12.60 -10.86
C GLN A 23 19.63 -11.56 -10.93
N PHE A 24 19.96 -10.31 -11.28
CA PHE A 24 19.03 -9.20 -11.51
C PHE A 24 18.04 -9.51 -12.65
N GLU A 25 18.57 -9.87 -13.83
CA GLU A 25 17.74 -10.28 -14.99
C GLU A 25 16.94 -11.56 -14.72
N THR A 26 17.45 -12.46 -13.86
CA THR A 26 16.76 -13.69 -13.49
C THR A 26 15.59 -13.43 -12.53
N CYS A 27 15.75 -12.51 -11.56
CA CYS A 27 14.65 -12.08 -10.68
C CYS A 27 13.58 -11.34 -11.47
N LEU A 28 13.95 -10.37 -12.31
CA LEU A 28 13.01 -9.62 -13.15
C LEU A 28 12.27 -10.53 -14.15
N SER A 29 12.95 -11.52 -14.73
CA SER A 29 12.34 -12.55 -15.59
C SER A 29 11.36 -13.46 -14.83
N THR A 30 11.71 -13.85 -13.60
CA THR A 30 10.87 -14.72 -12.76
C THR A 30 9.59 -14.00 -12.35
N ILE A 31 9.70 -12.72 -11.95
CA ILE A 31 8.57 -11.84 -11.63
C ILE A 31 7.64 -11.66 -12.84
N ARG A 32 8.19 -11.50 -14.05
CA ARG A 32 7.41 -11.37 -15.30
C ARG A 32 6.73 -12.67 -15.76
N SER A 33 7.14 -13.84 -15.24
CA SER A 33 6.76 -15.16 -15.78
C SER A 33 5.85 -15.98 -14.86
N THR A 34 5.58 -15.57 -13.63
CA THR A 34 4.67 -16.30 -12.74
C THR A 34 3.21 -16.03 -13.08
N PRO A 35 2.43 -17.03 -13.54
CA PRO A 35 0.99 -16.90 -13.61
C PRO A 35 0.47 -16.89 -12.17
N SER A 36 -0.36 -15.89 -11.85
CA SER A 36 -1.10 -15.78 -10.59
C SER A 36 -1.99 -17.01 -10.44
N THR A 37 -1.45 -18.07 -9.83
CA THR A 37 -2.21 -19.27 -9.54
C THR A 37 -2.99 -19.00 -8.27
N VAL A 38 -4.27 -18.70 -8.46
CA VAL A 38 -5.29 -18.74 -7.41
C VAL A 38 -5.18 -20.09 -6.71
N ARG A 39 -4.53 -20.13 -5.54
CA ARG A 39 -4.61 -21.27 -4.64
C ARG A 39 -5.85 -21.09 -3.79
N SER A 40 -6.94 -21.70 -4.23
CA SER A 40 -8.05 -22.08 -3.36
C SER A 40 -7.51 -22.93 -2.20
N TRP A 41 -7.69 -22.47 -0.97
CA TRP A 41 -7.48 -23.28 0.23
C TRP A 41 -8.82 -23.58 0.92
N PRO A 42 -8.92 -24.75 1.58
CA PRO A 42 -10.18 -25.38 1.96
C PRO A 42 -10.82 -24.70 3.16
N ASN A 43 -12.16 -24.79 3.22
CA ASN A 43 -12.96 -24.34 4.36
C ASN A 43 -12.43 -24.91 5.70
N PRO A 44 -12.28 -24.09 6.75
CA PRO A 44 -12.04 -24.59 8.08
C PRO A 44 -13.27 -25.36 8.60
N PRO A 45 -13.09 -26.42 9.40
CA PRO A 45 -14.21 -27.20 9.93
C PRO A 45 -15.10 -26.34 10.83
N ALA A 46 -16.41 -26.54 10.68
CA ALA A 46 -17.43 -25.91 11.49
C ALA A 46 -17.18 -26.20 12.99
N TYR A 47 -16.91 -25.14 13.75
CA TYR A 47 -17.03 -25.18 15.20
C TYR A 47 -18.42 -24.68 15.61
N GLN A 48 -19.25 -25.63 16.03
CA GLN A 48 -20.49 -25.37 16.75
C GLN A 48 -20.14 -24.80 18.13
N ASN A 49 -20.75 -23.68 18.49
CA ASN A 49 -21.00 -23.36 19.89
C ASN A 49 -22.46 -22.89 20.02
N ALA A 50 -23.22 -23.71 20.73
CA ALA A 50 -24.49 -23.35 21.30
C ALA A 50 -24.27 -22.33 22.42
N ALA A 51 -24.99 -21.20 22.34
CA ALA A 51 -25.34 -20.41 23.51
C ALA A 51 -26.68 -19.73 23.21
N GLU A 52 -27.75 -20.33 23.73
CA GLU A 52 -29.01 -19.65 23.98
C GLU A 52 -28.75 -18.44 24.89
N ASN A 53 -29.31 -17.28 24.57
CA ASN A 53 -30.23 -16.58 25.49
C ASN A 53 -30.85 -15.31 24.90
N LYS A 54 -32.20 -15.36 24.89
CA LYS A 54 -33.19 -14.30 25.15
C LYS A 54 -33.19 -13.01 24.33
N ALA A 55 -34.29 -12.91 23.58
CA ALA A 55 -34.92 -11.69 23.12
C ALA A 55 -35.09 -10.62 24.20
N SER A 56 -34.90 -9.37 23.82
CA SER A 56 -35.58 -8.23 24.41
C SER A 56 -35.90 -7.23 23.31
N ASP A 57 -37.19 -6.95 23.20
CA ASP A 57 -37.80 -5.94 22.35
C ASP A 57 -37.20 -4.56 22.60
N CYS A 58 -36.85 -3.84 21.53
CA CYS A 58 -36.92 -2.39 21.50
C CYS A 58 -37.36 -1.95 20.10
N ASN A 59 -38.64 -1.60 20.04
CA ASN A 59 -39.30 -0.94 18.93
C ASN A 59 -38.82 0.52 18.92
N ILE A 60 -38.04 0.94 17.92
CA ILE A 60 -37.77 2.37 17.66
C ILE A 60 -38.07 2.66 16.20
N ILE A 61 -39.23 3.30 16.07
CA ILE A 61 -39.79 4.12 15.00
C ILE A 61 -38.78 4.52 13.89
N ASP A 62 -39.07 4.01 12.69
CA ASP A 62 -38.56 4.51 11.41
C ASP A 62 -38.87 6.01 11.25
N THR A 63 -37.84 6.81 11.02
CA THR A 63 -37.97 8.10 10.33
C THR A 63 -36.89 8.11 9.25
N PRO A 64 -37.24 8.30 7.96
CA PRO A 64 -36.25 8.34 6.90
C PRO A 64 -35.52 9.67 7.01
N SER A 65 -34.34 9.65 7.63
CA SER A 65 -33.39 10.75 7.49
C SER A 65 -32.82 10.64 6.09
N GLU A 66 -33.05 11.65 5.27
CA GLU A 66 -32.30 11.88 4.03
C GLU A 66 -30.82 11.98 4.39
N GLU A 67 -30.14 10.84 4.41
CA GLU A 67 -28.70 10.72 4.50
C GLU A 67 -28.15 11.08 3.12
N THR A 68 -27.96 12.37 2.86
CA THR A 68 -27.05 12.81 1.79
C THR A 68 -25.67 12.24 2.12
N ASP A 69 -25.38 11.10 1.50
CA ASP A 69 -24.14 10.34 1.58
C ASP A 69 -22.96 11.23 1.17
N MET A 70 -22.39 11.92 2.15
CA MET A 70 -21.16 12.67 2.00
C MET A 70 -20.01 11.67 2.16
N THR A 71 -19.80 10.87 1.12
CA THR A 71 -18.72 9.88 1.08
C THR A 71 -17.40 10.55 1.42
N SER A 72 -16.67 9.95 2.36
CA SER A 72 -15.35 10.41 2.74
C SER A 72 -14.43 10.47 1.51
N GLN A 73 -13.47 11.39 1.49
CA GLN A 73 -12.57 11.55 0.35
C GLN A 73 -11.88 10.24 -0.11
N PRO A 74 -11.41 9.34 0.79
CA PRO A 74 -10.98 7.99 0.41
C PRO A 74 -12.01 7.22 -0.41
N GLN A 75 -13.28 7.21 0.02
CA GLN A 75 -14.34 6.50 -0.71
C GLN A 75 -14.56 7.10 -2.10
N ARG A 76 -14.56 8.44 -2.22
CA ARG A 76 -14.66 9.13 -3.52
C ARG A 76 -13.55 8.73 -4.48
N LEU A 77 -12.31 8.58 -4.00
CA LEU A 77 -11.21 8.08 -4.83
C LEU A 77 -11.45 6.63 -5.27
N LEU A 78 -11.83 5.75 -4.34
CA LEU A 78 -12.10 4.36 -4.64
C LEU A 78 -13.23 4.20 -5.68
N ASP A 79 -14.30 4.97 -5.55
CA ASP A 79 -15.41 5.00 -6.53
C ASP A 79 -14.92 5.49 -7.90
N HIS A 80 -14.08 6.53 -7.91
CA HIS A 80 -13.50 7.09 -9.12
C HIS A 80 -12.59 6.10 -9.86
N LEU A 81 -11.83 5.29 -9.13
CA LEU A 81 -10.97 4.22 -9.66
C LEU A 81 -11.81 3.05 -10.19
N ALA A 82 -12.81 2.59 -9.41
CA ALA A 82 -13.71 1.52 -9.83
C ALA A 82 -14.44 1.88 -11.14
N ALA A 83 -14.89 3.13 -11.29
CA ALA A 83 -15.49 3.64 -12.53
C ALA A 83 -14.54 3.63 -13.74
N ARG A 84 -13.23 3.51 -13.52
CA ARG A 84 -12.18 3.41 -14.55
C ARG A 84 -11.68 1.99 -14.76
N GLY A 85 -12.37 0.99 -14.21
CA GLY A 85 -12.02 -0.42 -14.38
C GLY A 85 -10.88 -0.89 -13.48
N TRP A 86 -10.55 -0.14 -12.42
CA TRP A 86 -9.67 -0.66 -11.38
C TRP A 86 -10.39 -1.72 -10.55
N THR A 87 -9.64 -2.73 -10.12
CA THR A 87 -10.09 -3.65 -9.08
C THR A 87 -10.00 -2.94 -7.75
N VAL A 88 -11.11 -2.90 -7.02
CA VAL A 88 -11.22 -2.30 -5.69
C VAL A 88 -11.87 -3.29 -4.74
N LEU A 89 -11.07 -3.96 -3.90
CA LEU A 89 -11.60 -4.77 -2.80
C LEU A 89 -11.59 -3.96 -1.52
N ARG A 90 -12.78 -3.65 -0.99
CA ARG A 90 -12.95 -2.82 0.20
C ARG A 90 -12.86 -3.67 1.48
N THR A 91 -12.35 -3.06 2.53
CA THR A 91 -12.36 -3.68 3.86
C THR A 91 -13.78 -3.79 4.37
N ALA A 92 -14.16 -4.97 4.89
CA ALA A 92 -15.49 -5.15 5.48
C ALA A 92 -15.63 -4.34 6.79
N PRO A 93 -16.83 -3.80 7.11
CA PRO A 93 -17.04 -2.94 8.29
C PRO A 93 -16.74 -3.61 9.64
N THR A 94 -16.76 -4.94 9.69
CA THR A 94 -16.54 -5.75 10.89
C THR A 94 -15.10 -6.25 11.05
N SER A 95 -14.24 -5.99 10.07
CA SER A 95 -12.83 -6.35 10.15
C SER A 95 -12.11 -5.39 11.09
N THR A 96 -11.43 -5.92 12.10
CA THR A 96 -10.51 -5.10 12.90
C THR A 96 -9.39 -4.62 11.96
N PRO A 97 -9.11 -3.31 11.86
CA PRO A 97 -8.03 -2.84 11.01
C PRO A 97 -6.74 -3.52 11.43
N ALA A 98 -6.06 -4.19 10.49
CA ALA A 98 -4.66 -4.55 10.69
C ALA A 98 -3.92 -3.27 11.10
N ALA A 99 -3.06 -3.33 12.12
CA ALA A 99 -2.39 -2.15 12.66
C ALA A 99 -1.70 -1.38 11.52
N ALA A 100 -2.28 -0.25 11.12
CA ALA A 100 -1.83 0.44 9.93
C ALA A 100 -0.37 0.91 10.16
N PRO A 101 0.55 0.67 9.20
CA PRO A 101 1.96 1.01 9.32
C PRO A 101 2.24 2.48 9.64
N CYS A 102 1.26 3.37 9.42
CA CYS A 102 1.38 4.79 9.73
C CYS A 102 0.01 5.47 9.82
N GLU A 103 -0.43 5.93 10.99
CA GLU A 103 -1.56 6.86 11.07
C GLU A 103 -1.19 8.29 10.62
N ALA A 104 0.10 8.56 10.38
CA ALA A 104 0.56 9.89 10.00
C ALA A 104 -0.09 10.35 8.68
N HIS A 105 -0.48 11.62 8.66
CA HIS A 105 -0.97 12.33 7.47
C HIS A 105 -2.20 11.68 6.80
N GLY A 106 -2.99 10.90 7.55
CA GLY A 106 -4.23 10.29 7.07
C GLY A 106 -4.05 8.99 6.27
N TYR A 107 -2.83 8.48 6.12
CA TYR A 107 -2.58 7.28 5.34
C TYR A 107 -3.16 6.01 5.98
N GLY A 108 -3.07 5.87 7.30
CA GLY A 108 -3.65 4.72 8.01
C GLY A 108 -5.17 4.62 7.85
N ALA A 109 -5.87 5.76 7.85
CA ALA A 109 -7.30 5.80 7.57
C ALA A 109 -7.61 5.37 6.13
N PHE A 110 -6.79 5.76 5.15
CA PHE A 110 -6.91 5.30 3.77
C PHE A 110 -6.66 3.79 3.65
N LEU A 111 -5.60 3.26 4.27
CA LEU A 111 -5.28 1.83 4.29
C LEU A 111 -6.39 0.98 4.91
N ALA A 112 -7.15 1.51 5.86
CA ALA A 112 -8.27 0.81 6.45
C ALA A 112 -9.47 0.64 5.48
N THR A 113 -9.50 1.33 4.35
CA THR A 113 -10.66 1.32 3.42
C THR A 113 -10.63 0.18 2.39
N PHE A 114 -9.47 -0.42 2.13
CA PHE A 114 -9.31 -1.44 1.09
C PHE A 114 -8.29 -2.52 1.49
N THR A 115 -8.44 -3.70 0.88
CA THR A 115 -7.49 -4.81 0.99
C THR A 115 -6.74 -5.04 -0.32
N GLU A 116 -7.29 -4.62 -1.46
CA GLU A 116 -6.65 -4.72 -2.77
C GLU A 116 -7.08 -3.57 -3.67
N LEU A 117 -6.12 -2.93 -4.35
CA LEU A 117 -6.37 -1.78 -5.22
C LEU A 117 -5.37 -1.71 -6.38
N HIS A 118 -5.78 -2.13 -7.56
CA HIS A 118 -4.90 -2.19 -8.73
C HIS A 118 -5.64 -1.98 -10.07
N ASN A 119 -4.92 -1.57 -11.12
CA ASN A 119 -5.51 -1.42 -12.44
C ASN A 119 -5.80 -2.78 -13.10
N ALA A 120 -6.62 -2.80 -14.17
CA ALA A 120 -7.04 -4.03 -14.84
C ALA A 120 -5.87 -4.90 -15.33
N ASN A 121 -4.76 -4.28 -15.73
CA ASN A 121 -3.59 -4.98 -16.25
C ASN A 121 -2.63 -5.48 -15.17
N GLN A 122 -2.90 -5.19 -13.89
CA GLN A 122 -1.98 -5.47 -12.78
C GLN A 122 -0.57 -4.96 -13.09
N THR A 123 -0.49 -3.68 -13.44
CA THR A 123 0.77 -2.95 -13.66
C THR A 123 0.88 -1.70 -12.79
N ARG A 124 -0.16 -1.42 -11.99
CA ARG A 124 -0.28 -0.25 -11.10
C ARG A 124 -1.07 -0.63 -9.86
N TRP A 125 -0.55 -0.26 -8.70
CA TRP A 125 -1.14 -0.62 -7.42
C TRP A 125 -1.04 0.54 -6.45
N PHE A 126 -2.09 0.72 -5.65
CA PHE A 126 -1.97 1.38 -4.35
C PHE A 126 -1.64 0.32 -3.31
N LEU A 127 -0.61 0.57 -2.50
CA LEU A 127 -0.15 -0.40 -1.51
C LEU A 127 -1.13 -0.47 -0.33
N SER A 128 -1.57 -1.69 -0.02
CA SER A 128 -2.45 -2.02 1.09
C SER A 128 -1.69 -2.13 2.41
N ALA A 129 -2.41 -2.30 3.52
CA ALA A 129 -1.78 -2.53 4.82
C ALA A 129 -0.94 -3.83 4.82
N ALA A 130 -1.37 -4.85 4.07
CA ALA A 130 -0.64 -6.11 3.94
C ALA A 130 0.66 -5.94 3.16
N ASP A 131 0.72 -5.05 2.17
CA ASP A 131 1.93 -4.80 1.36
C ASP A 131 3.06 -4.15 2.17
N HIS A 132 2.69 -3.48 3.26
CA HIS A 132 3.61 -2.94 4.26
C HIS A 132 3.93 -3.91 5.39
N ASP A 133 3.12 -4.95 5.55
CA ASP A 133 3.36 -6.01 6.53
C ASP A 133 4.37 -7.00 5.94
N CYS A 134 5.60 -6.97 6.46
CA CYS A 134 6.69 -7.84 6.03
C CYS A 134 6.43 -9.35 6.29
N THR A 135 5.25 -9.72 6.79
CA THR A 135 4.85 -11.11 7.06
C THR A 135 3.99 -11.72 5.97
N ALA A 136 3.44 -10.93 5.06
CA ALA A 136 2.62 -11.42 3.96
C ALA A 136 3.49 -11.80 2.75
N ASP A 137 3.21 -12.95 2.14
CA ASP A 137 3.81 -13.41 0.88
C ASP A 137 3.19 -12.61 -0.28
N ASN A 138 3.63 -11.35 -0.39
CA ASN A 138 3.14 -10.42 -1.39
C ASN A 138 4.00 -10.51 -2.66
N ALA A 139 3.36 -10.51 -3.82
CA ALA A 139 4.07 -10.54 -5.10
C ALA A 139 5.00 -9.33 -5.29
N PHE A 140 4.69 -8.19 -4.65
CA PHE A 140 5.50 -6.98 -4.66
C PHE A 140 5.41 -6.24 -3.31
N PRO A 141 6.26 -6.59 -2.33
CA PRO A 141 6.30 -5.86 -1.08
C PRO A 141 6.83 -4.44 -1.27
N TRP A 142 6.49 -3.53 -0.37
CA TRP A 142 6.88 -2.11 -0.44
C TRP A 142 8.40 -1.89 -0.62
N HIS A 143 9.21 -2.82 -0.11
CA HIS A 143 10.67 -2.71 -0.10
C HIS A 143 11.35 -3.17 -1.39
N THR A 144 10.61 -3.68 -2.38
CA THR A 144 11.23 -4.12 -3.65
C THR A 144 12.03 -3.00 -4.33
N LEU A 145 11.53 -1.77 -4.37
CA LEU A 145 12.24 -0.65 -5.01
C LEU A 145 13.49 -0.22 -4.22
N ARG A 146 13.42 -0.29 -2.88
CA ARG A 146 14.58 -0.09 -2.01
C ARG A 146 15.65 -1.14 -2.31
N ASP A 147 15.26 -2.40 -2.41
CA ASP A 147 16.21 -3.50 -2.59
C ASP A 147 16.89 -3.42 -3.97
N ILE A 148 16.15 -3.05 -5.03
CA ILE A 148 16.73 -2.72 -6.35
C ILE A 148 17.78 -1.61 -6.22
N SER A 149 17.47 -0.54 -5.48
CA SER A 149 18.39 0.58 -5.28
C SER A 149 19.64 0.17 -4.49
N LEU A 150 19.49 -0.71 -3.50
CA LEU A 150 20.60 -1.27 -2.71
C LEU A 150 21.50 -2.20 -3.52
N GLU A 151 20.94 -2.95 -4.46
CA GLU A 151 21.68 -3.79 -5.40
C GLU A 151 22.47 -2.95 -6.41
N ALA A 152 21.92 -1.82 -6.84
CA ALA A 152 22.55 -0.90 -7.78
C ALA A 152 23.65 -0.03 -7.15
N ALA A 153 23.64 0.14 -5.82
CA ALA A 153 24.58 1.00 -5.11
C ALA A 153 26.04 0.53 -5.28
N LEU A 154 26.90 1.45 -5.72
CA LEU A 154 28.29 1.16 -6.06
C LEU A 154 29.24 1.05 -4.85
N ASP A 155 28.87 1.70 -3.74
CA ASP A 155 29.66 1.74 -2.52
C ASP A 155 28.77 1.87 -1.26
N ASP A 156 29.40 1.75 -0.09
CA ASP A 156 28.71 1.83 1.21
C ASP A 156 28.03 3.19 1.45
N ALA A 157 28.56 4.27 0.87
CA ALA A 157 27.98 5.60 1.00
C ALA A 157 26.65 5.70 0.22
N GLY A 158 26.62 5.17 -1.00
CA GLY A 158 25.40 5.04 -1.81
C GLY A 158 24.37 4.14 -1.12
N ARG A 159 24.79 2.99 -0.58
CA ARG A 159 23.91 2.10 0.20
C ARG A 159 23.29 2.82 1.39
N GLN A 160 24.08 3.61 2.13
CA GLN A 160 23.58 4.38 3.26
C GLN A 160 22.59 5.48 2.83
N ALA A 161 22.86 6.18 1.72
CA ALA A 161 21.96 7.19 1.19
C ALA A 161 20.58 6.61 0.81
N VAL A 162 20.58 5.43 0.17
CA VAL A 162 19.35 4.67 -0.13
C VAL A 162 18.60 4.35 1.16
N LEU A 163 19.27 3.76 2.16
CA LEU A 163 18.63 3.42 3.43
C LEU A 163 18.05 4.66 4.13
N ASP A 164 18.78 5.77 4.16
CA ASP A 164 18.34 7.01 4.77
C ASP A 164 17.11 7.58 4.06
N PHE A 165 17.09 7.53 2.72
CA PHE A 165 15.92 7.93 1.95
C PHE A 165 14.69 7.09 2.29
N TRP A 166 14.78 5.75 2.22
CA TRP A 166 13.64 4.87 2.45
C TRP A 166 13.20 4.81 3.92
N GLN A 167 14.05 5.20 4.87
CA GLN A 167 13.62 5.42 6.26
C GLN A 167 12.67 6.61 6.40
N GLN A 168 12.83 7.65 5.56
CA GLN A 168 11.99 8.85 5.60
C GLN A 168 10.78 8.79 4.68
N HIS A 169 10.68 7.79 3.81
CA HIS A 169 9.61 7.69 2.81
C HIS A 169 8.76 6.44 3.02
N THR A 170 7.44 6.60 2.91
CA THR A 170 6.48 5.49 2.95
C THR A 170 5.86 5.33 1.57
N PRO A 171 6.20 4.29 0.79
CA PRO A 171 5.56 4.05 -0.50
C PRO A 171 4.05 3.86 -0.35
N ILE A 172 3.27 4.44 -1.24
CA ILE A 172 1.81 4.32 -1.24
C ILE A 172 1.25 3.83 -2.57
N TYR A 173 2.05 3.91 -3.63
CA TYR A 173 1.70 3.52 -4.98
C TYR A 173 2.95 3.03 -5.71
N MET A 174 2.77 2.06 -6.61
CA MET A 174 3.82 1.55 -7.50
C MET A 174 3.28 1.34 -8.92
N SER A 175 4.13 1.53 -9.93
CA SER A 175 3.87 1.12 -11.31
C SER A 175 5.07 0.42 -11.95
N VAL A 176 4.74 -0.56 -12.79
CA VAL A 176 5.65 -1.26 -13.71
C VAL A 176 5.12 -1.22 -15.17
N ALA A 177 4.20 -0.29 -15.45
CA ALA A 177 3.58 -0.18 -16.78
C ALA A 177 4.54 0.33 -17.86
N GLY A 178 5.64 0.95 -17.45
CA GLY A 178 6.77 1.37 -18.27
C GLY A 178 8.02 1.32 -17.38
N ASP A 179 8.66 2.46 -17.21
CA ASP A 179 9.70 2.63 -16.20
C ASP A 179 9.11 2.37 -14.81
N TYR A 180 9.94 1.83 -13.90
CA TYR A 180 9.50 1.59 -12.53
C TYR A 180 9.34 2.93 -11.83
N GLU A 181 8.16 3.19 -11.27
CA GLU A 181 7.85 4.45 -10.60
C GLU A 181 7.00 4.24 -9.35
N PHE A 182 7.09 5.18 -8.41
CA PHE A 182 6.36 5.11 -7.14
C PHE A 182 5.91 6.49 -6.66
N LEU A 183 4.85 6.49 -5.84
CA LEU A 183 4.56 7.62 -4.95
C LEU A 183 4.89 7.23 -3.52
N ALA A 184 5.44 8.17 -2.76
CA ALA A 184 5.66 8.00 -1.33
C ALA A 184 5.25 9.23 -0.53
N ILE A 185 4.87 8.99 0.73
CA ILE A 185 4.68 10.04 1.73
C ILE A 185 6.03 10.27 2.43
N GLU A 186 6.55 11.49 2.39
CA GLU A 186 7.66 11.91 3.25
C GLU A 186 7.15 11.98 4.70
N ARG A 187 7.70 11.15 5.59
CA ARG A 187 7.19 10.95 6.96
C ARG A 187 7.16 12.24 7.78
N HIS A 188 8.12 13.14 7.58
CA HIS A 188 8.23 14.37 8.36
C HIS A 188 7.16 15.40 7.98
N SER A 189 7.06 15.77 6.70
CA SER A 189 6.14 16.82 6.25
C SER A 189 4.78 16.33 5.78
N GLY A 190 4.66 15.06 5.39
CA GLY A 190 3.48 14.51 4.73
C GLY A 190 3.38 14.82 3.24
N ARG A 191 4.38 15.49 2.64
CA ARG A 191 4.43 15.74 1.20
C ARG A 191 4.44 14.41 0.43
N ILE A 192 3.82 14.44 -0.74
CA ILE A 192 3.86 13.32 -1.68
C ILE A 192 4.96 13.58 -2.68
N VAL A 193 5.88 12.62 -2.76
CA VAL A 193 6.98 12.61 -3.72
C VAL A 193 6.76 11.53 -4.77
N HIS A 194 7.31 11.73 -5.96
CA HIS A 194 7.33 10.77 -7.04
C HIS A 194 8.76 10.48 -7.48
N GLY A 195 9.14 9.21 -7.49
CA GLY A 195 10.43 8.74 -7.98
C GLY A 195 10.26 7.75 -9.13
N ILE A 196 11.24 7.71 -10.02
CA ILE A 196 11.30 6.86 -11.22
C ILE A 196 12.71 6.28 -11.30
N GLU A 197 12.85 5.06 -11.80
CA GLU A 197 14.15 4.51 -12.17
C GLU A 197 14.90 5.40 -13.18
N PRO A 198 16.25 5.31 -13.27
CA PRO A 198 17.14 4.44 -12.50
C PRO A 198 17.46 4.93 -11.08
N GLU A 199 17.24 6.21 -10.79
CA GLU A 199 17.57 6.83 -9.50
C GLU A 199 16.27 7.15 -8.75
N PHE A 200 15.73 6.15 -8.05
CA PHE A 200 14.44 6.26 -7.35
C PHE A 200 14.43 7.38 -6.30
N GLU A 201 15.59 7.64 -5.69
CA GLU A 201 15.80 8.64 -4.66
C GLU A 201 15.81 10.08 -5.19
N ASP A 202 15.99 10.29 -6.51
CA ASP A 202 15.89 11.60 -7.16
C ASP A 202 14.41 11.96 -7.42
N THR A 203 13.72 12.31 -6.34
CA THR A 203 12.28 12.52 -6.36
C THR A 203 11.85 13.95 -6.66
N ARG A 204 10.63 14.08 -7.19
CA ARG A 204 9.91 15.35 -7.34
C ARG A 204 8.72 15.44 -6.38
N ASP A 205 8.53 16.59 -5.76
CA ASP A 205 7.30 16.90 -5.03
C ASP A 205 6.11 16.97 -6.02
N VAL A 206 5.03 16.23 -5.74
CA VAL A 206 3.83 16.20 -6.61
C VAL A 206 2.56 16.66 -5.91
N ALA A 207 2.50 16.57 -4.58
CA ALA A 207 1.38 17.12 -3.81
C ALA A 207 1.83 17.48 -2.39
N PRO A 208 1.20 18.50 -1.74
CA PRO A 208 1.55 18.90 -0.39
C PRO A 208 1.12 17.88 0.68
N ASN A 209 0.16 17.00 0.37
CA ASN A 209 -0.33 15.93 1.23
C ASN A 209 -1.23 14.95 0.46
N LEU A 210 -1.61 13.86 1.12
CA LEU A 210 -2.45 12.79 0.56
C LEU A 210 -3.82 13.29 0.08
N ALA A 211 -4.46 14.19 0.84
CA ALA A 211 -5.77 14.72 0.48
C ALA A 211 -5.73 15.55 -0.81
N ALA A 212 -4.69 16.37 -0.98
CA ALA A 212 -4.49 17.14 -2.20
C ALA A 212 -4.22 16.24 -3.41
N LEU A 213 -3.39 15.19 -3.24
CA LEU A 213 -3.15 14.18 -4.28
C LEU A 213 -4.47 13.55 -4.74
N PHE A 214 -5.33 13.14 -3.81
CA PHE A 214 -6.60 12.49 -4.14
C PHE A 214 -7.55 13.42 -4.88
N GLU A 215 -7.68 14.69 -4.48
CA GLU A 215 -8.49 15.65 -5.24
C GLU A 215 -7.92 15.90 -6.65
N ASP A 216 -6.60 15.97 -6.81
CA ASP A 216 -5.96 16.14 -8.12
C ASP A 216 -6.22 14.93 -9.02
N MET A 217 -6.06 13.73 -8.50
CA MET A 217 -6.37 12.47 -9.18
C MET A 217 -7.84 12.40 -9.61
N ILE A 218 -8.78 12.66 -8.69
CA ILE A 218 -10.23 12.64 -8.97
C ILE A 218 -10.60 13.69 -10.02
N ALA A 219 -9.97 14.86 -9.98
CA ALA A 219 -10.23 15.92 -10.93
C ALA A 219 -9.51 15.77 -12.28
N GLY A 220 -8.72 14.70 -12.47
CA GLY A 220 -7.97 14.48 -13.69
C GLY A 220 -6.81 15.47 -13.90
N ARG A 221 -6.23 15.99 -12.81
CA ARG A 221 -5.10 16.94 -12.83
C ARG A 221 -3.76 16.21 -12.65
N ALA A 222 -2.82 16.81 -11.91
CA ALA A 222 -1.49 16.27 -11.67
C ALA A 222 -1.57 14.79 -11.24
N MET A 223 -0.68 13.97 -11.79
CA MET A 223 -0.59 12.52 -11.54
C MET A 223 -1.83 11.70 -11.95
N ALA A 224 -2.86 12.27 -12.58
CA ALA A 224 -3.98 11.48 -13.10
C ALA A 224 -3.56 10.46 -14.17
N ALA A 225 -2.43 10.70 -14.86
CA ALA A 225 -1.83 9.74 -15.78
C ALA A 225 -1.42 8.43 -15.09
N LEU A 226 -1.19 8.43 -13.78
CA LEU A 226 -0.97 7.20 -13.00
C LEU A 226 -2.25 6.36 -12.85
N LEU A 227 -3.43 6.94 -13.12
CA LEU A 227 -4.71 6.22 -13.01
C LEU A 227 -5.19 5.61 -14.34
N ALA A 228 -4.48 5.88 -15.43
CA ALA A 228 -4.83 5.49 -16.80
C ALA A 228 -4.74 3.98 -17.07
#